data_AF-A0A522MCG0-F1
#
_entry.id   AF-A0A522MCG0-F1
#
_cell.length_a   1.000
_cell.length_b   1.000
_cell.length_c   1.000
_cell.angle_alpha   90.00
_cell.angle_beta   90.00
_cell.angle_gamma   90.00
#
_symmetry.space_group_name_H-M   'P 1'
#
loop_
_entity.id
_entity.type
_entity.pdbx_description
1 polymer ?
#
loop_
_entity_poly.entity_id
_entity_poly.type
_entity_poly.pdbx_seq_one_letter_code
_entity_poly.pdbx_strand_id
1 'polypeptide(L)'
;MTGVDSLKASCQGDQALAEAVVHAVQTLLERDAYLLWSDVNERTVTHRLAIYVEQAFPGWDVDCEYNRDGHDPKEIAFGSGDDGEHGSRVFPDVIVHKRGTTDNHIVFELKKSNNPESDDRDFEKLRGYCQQLGYRHGVFVRLGVRVQEPAVARAEFVYA
;
A
#
# COMPACT_ATOMS: atom_id res chain seq x y z
N MET A 1 -3.14 18.19 -11.62
CA MET A 1 -3.08 16.71 -11.59
C MET A 1 -3.49 16.31 -10.19
N THR A 2 -4.59 15.57 -10.04
CA THR A 2 -5.04 15.06 -8.74
C THR A 2 -4.15 13.91 -8.27
N GLY A 3 -4.16 13.56 -6.99
CA GLY A 3 -3.39 12.40 -6.50
C GLY A 3 -3.81 11.07 -7.18
N VAL A 4 -5.05 10.97 -7.63
CA VAL A 4 -5.56 9.83 -8.42
C VAL A 4 -4.98 9.81 -9.84
N ASP A 5 -4.84 10.97 -10.48
CA ASP A 5 -4.22 11.06 -11.82
C ASP A 5 -2.75 10.63 -11.76
N SER A 6 -2.03 11.03 -10.71
CA SER A 6 -0.64 10.61 -10.47
C SER A 6 -0.52 9.10 -10.26
N LEU A 7 -1.50 8.48 -9.59
CA LEU A 7 -1.53 7.03 -9.41
C LEU A 7 -1.71 6.30 -10.75
N LYS A 8 -2.62 6.76 -11.62
CA LYS A 8 -2.75 6.18 -12.97
C LYS A 8 -1.48 6.37 -13.80
N ALA A 9 -0.90 7.56 -13.76
CA ALA A 9 0.28 7.91 -14.56
C ALA A 9 1.55 7.13 -14.16
N SER A 10 1.65 6.69 -12.91
CA SER A 10 2.79 5.89 -12.41
C SER A 10 2.64 4.38 -12.64
N CYS A 11 1.46 3.90 -13.06
CA CYS A 11 1.29 2.47 -13.37
C CYS A 11 2.01 2.08 -14.68
N GLN A 12 2.83 1.02 -14.65
CA GLN A 12 3.57 0.52 -15.80
C GLN A 12 2.70 -0.41 -16.65
N GLY A 13 2.02 0.15 -17.64
CA GLY A 13 1.42 -0.61 -18.75
C GLY A 13 0.16 -1.43 -18.44
N ASP A 14 -0.22 -1.58 -17.17
CA ASP A 14 -1.45 -2.28 -16.76
C ASP A 14 -2.53 -1.27 -16.35
N GLN A 15 -3.34 -0.87 -17.33
CA GLN A 15 -4.43 0.07 -17.11
C GLN A 15 -5.54 -0.51 -16.23
N ALA A 16 -5.85 -1.80 -16.36
CA ALA A 16 -6.90 -2.45 -15.59
C ALA A 16 -6.53 -2.52 -14.11
N LEU A 17 -5.26 -2.84 -13.81
CA LEU A 17 -4.70 -2.76 -12.46
C LEU A 17 -4.82 -1.35 -11.89
N ALA A 18 -4.37 -0.34 -12.64
CA ALA A 18 -4.44 1.05 -12.19
C ALA A 18 -5.88 1.47 -11.89
N GLU A 19 -6.83 1.09 -12.75
CA GLU A 19 -8.25 1.37 -12.55
C GLU A 19 -8.83 0.66 -11.32
N ALA A 20 -8.47 -0.60 -11.08
CA ALA A 20 -8.90 -1.34 -9.89
C ALA A 20 -8.41 -0.69 -8.60
N VAL A 21 -7.13 -0.30 -8.55
CA VAL A 21 -6.55 0.40 -7.39
C VAL A 21 -7.21 1.77 -7.19
N VAL A 22 -7.35 2.54 -8.26
CA VAL A 22 -8.01 3.85 -8.20
C VAL A 22 -9.45 3.72 -7.71
N HIS A 23 -10.19 2.74 -8.22
CA HIS A 23 -11.55 2.49 -7.81
C HIS A 23 -11.66 2.18 -6.30
N ALA A 24 -10.75 1.35 -5.77
CA ALA A 24 -10.72 1.04 -4.34
C ALA A 24 -10.44 2.30 -3.48
N VAL A 25 -9.46 3.13 -3.88
CA VAL A 25 -9.11 4.37 -3.16
C VAL A 25 -10.25 5.40 -3.26
N GLN A 26 -10.87 5.57 -4.43
CA GLN A 26 -12.01 6.47 -4.60
C GLN A 26 -13.21 6.00 -3.77
N THR A 27 -13.48 4.71 -3.75
CA THR A 27 -14.58 4.15 -2.95
C THR A 27 -14.37 4.40 -1.46
N LEU A 28 -13.13 4.30 -0.96
CA LEU A 28 -12.77 4.69 0.40
C LEU A 28 -13.09 6.16 0.67
N LEU A 29 -12.64 7.06 -0.21
CA LEU A 29 -12.89 8.50 -0.05
C LEU A 29 -14.39 8.82 -0.08
N GLU A 30 -15.16 8.18 -0.95
CA GLU A 30 -16.60 8.44 -1.11
C GLU A 30 -17.43 7.89 0.06
N ARG A 31 -17.15 6.66 0.50
CA ARG A 31 -17.99 5.96 1.48
C ARG A 31 -17.54 6.15 2.92
N ASP A 32 -16.25 6.38 3.13
CA ASP A 32 -15.63 6.43 4.45
C ASP A 32 -14.93 7.78 4.73
N ALA A 33 -15.30 8.87 4.02
CA ALA A 33 -14.79 10.23 4.23
C ALA A 33 -14.75 10.65 5.70
N TYR A 34 -15.78 10.27 6.47
CA TYR A 34 -15.89 10.58 7.89
C TYR A 34 -14.67 10.11 8.70
N LEU A 35 -14.08 8.95 8.35
CA LEU A 35 -12.91 8.42 9.05
C LEU A 35 -11.68 9.33 8.88
N LEU A 36 -11.49 9.87 7.67
CA LEU A 36 -10.39 10.79 7.36
C LEU A 36 -10.64 12.18 7.93
N TRP A 37 -11.90 12.64 7.90
CA TRP A 37 -12.29 13.91 8.52
C TRP A 37 -12.10 13.89 10.05
N SER A 38 -12.48 12.80 10.70
CA SER A 38 -12.34 12.60 12.15
C SER A 38 -10.92 12.17 12.59
N ASP A 39 -9.98 12.07 11.65
CA ASP A 39 -8.57 11.76 11.89
C ASP A 39 -8.36 10.47 12.70
N VAL A 40 -9.13 9.42 12.39
CA VAL A 40 -9.02 8.13 13.07
C VAL A 40 -7.65 7.49 12.83
N ASN A 41 -7.35 6.43 13.57
CA ASN A 41 -6.10 5.69 13.41
C ASN A 41 -5.96 5.11 11.99
N GLU A 42 -4.73 5.10 11.46
CA GLU A 42 -4.41 4.55 10.12
C GLU A 42 -4.91 3.12 9.95
N ARG A 43 -4.80 2.25 10.98
CA ARG A 43 -5.31 0.87 10.91
C ARG A 43 -6.79 0.78 10.58
N THR A 44 -7.60 1.70 11.08
CA THR A 44 -9.04 1.76 10.77
C THR A 44 -9.26 2.08 9.30
N VAL A 45 -8.50 3.03 8.75
CA VAL A 45 -8.56 3.42 7.33
C VAL A 45 -8.02 2.29 6.43
N THR A 46 -6.90 1.68 6.81
CA THR A 46 -6.29 0.53 6.15
C THR A 46 -7.26 -0.63 6.02
N HIS A 47 -7.96 -1.00 7.10
CA HIS A 47 -8.97 -2.05 7.06
C HIS A 47 -10.09 -1.74 6.05
N ARG A 48 -10.57 -0.50 6.00
CA ARG A 48 -11.60 -0.09 5.04
C ARG A 48 -11.09 -0.15 3.60
N LEU A 49 -9.87 0.31 3.35
CA LEU A 49 -9.25 0.18 2.03
C LEU A 49 -9.16 -1.29 1.62
N ALA A 50 -8.70 -2.16 2.52
CA ALA A 50 -8.54 -3.60 2.24
C ALA A 50 -9.84 -4.26 1.77
N ILE A 51 -11.00 -3.88 2.35
CA ILE A 51 -12.31 -4.36 1.88
C ILE A 51 -12.57 -3.99 0.42
N TYR A 52 -12.27 -2.75 0.02
CA TYR A 52 -12.49 -2.30 -1.35
C TYR A 52 -11.46 -2.87 -2.32
N VAL A 53 -10.23 -3.08 -1.87
CA VAL A 53 -9.20 -3.81 -2.64
C VAL A 53 -9.66 -5.26 -2.85
N GLU A 54 -10.12 -5.97 -1.83
CA GLU A 54 -10.62 -7.35 -1.97
C GLU A 54 -11.75 -7.47 -3.01
N GLN A 55 -12.67 -6.49 -3.03
CA GLN A 55 -13.73 -6.42 -4.04
C GLN A 55 -13.19 -6.19 -5.46
N ALA A 56 -12.10 -5.44 -5.61
CA ALA A 56 -11.51 -5.11 -6.90
C ALA A 56 -10.60 -6.21 -7.48
N PHE A 57 -10.14 -7.15 -6.64
CA PHE A 57 -9.22 -8.22 -7.03
C PHE A 57 -9.82 -9.62 -6.82
N PRO A 58 -10.90 -9.98 -7.55
CA PRO A 58 -11.57 -11.26 -7.37
C PRO A 58 -10.62 -12.44 -7.60
N GLY A 59 -10.67 -13.39 -6.68
CA GLY A 59 -9.84 -14.58 -6.68
C GLY A 59 -8.49 -14.39 -6.00
N TRP A 60 -8.06 -13.19 -5.64
CA TRP A 60 -6.89 -12.97 -4.79
C TRP A 60 -7.26 -12.97 -3.30
N ASP A 61 -6.32 -13.30 -2.44
CA ASP A 61 -6.44 -13.05 -1.00
C ASP A 61 -5.97 -11.61 -0.71
N VAL A 62 -6.68 -10.92 0.19
CA VAL A 62 -6.30 -9.59 0.69
C VAL A 62 -6.18 -9.62 2.20
N ASP A 63 -4.99 -9.27 2.70
CA ASP A 63 -4.67 -9.33 4.12
C ASP A 63 -4.00 -8.04 4.60
N CYS A 64 -4.34 -7.59 5.81
CA CYS A 64 -3.66 -6.49 6.49
C CYS A 64 -2.54 -7.01 7.38
N GLU A 65 -1.45 -6.26 7.50
CA GLU A 65 -0.30 -6.55 8.39
C GLU A 65 0.25 -8.00 8.25
N TYR A 66 0.13 -8.60 7.06
CA TYR A 66 0.50 -9.99 6.84
C TYR A 66 2.03 -10.17 6.95
N ASN A 67 2.46 -10.73 8.08
CA ASN A 67 3.86 -10.73 8.52
C ASN A 67 4.59 -12.06 8.24
N ARG A 68 4.16 -12.80 7.21
CA ARG A 68 4.78 -14.06 6.80
C ARG A 68 5.26 -14.04 5.36
N ASP A 69 6.39 -14.67 5.13
CA ASP A 69 6.86 -15.13 3.82
C ASP A 69 7.00 -16.65 3.88
N GLY A 70 6.04 -17.36 3.28
CA GLY A 70 5.81 -18.76 3.60
C GLY A 70 5.53 -18.96 5.10
N HIS A 71 6.43 -19.66 5.80
CA HIS A 71 6.34 -19.88 7.25
C HIS A 71 7.26 -18.97 8.07
N ASP A 72 8.17 -18.24 7.40
CA ASP A 72 9.14 -17.39 8.04
C ASP A 72 8.57 -15.99 8.30
N PRO A 73 9.10 -15.26 9.30
CA PRO A 73 8.79 -13.84 9.46
C PRO A 73 9.10 -13.08 8.17
N LYS A 74 8.19 -12.19 7.77
CA LYS A 74 8.43 -11.32 6.61
C LYS A 74 9.49 -10.27 6.97
N GLU A 75 10.59 -10.29 6.24
CA GLU A 75 11.76 -9.43 6.49
C GLU A 75 12.26 -8.79 5.20
N ILE A 76 12.75 -7.55 5.29
CA ILE A 76 13.40 -6.81 4.19
C ILE A 76 14.75 -6.29 4.67
N ALA A 77 15.80 -6.50 3.87
CA ALA A 77 17.11 -5.88 4.08
C ALA A 77 17.11 -4.41 3.59
N PHE A 78 17.59 -3.49 4.44
CA PHE A 78 17.82 -2.08 4.09
C PHE A 78 19.33 -1.84 3.77
N GLY A 79 19.65 -0.73 3.11
CA GLY A 79 20.95 -0.43 2.47
C GLY A 79 22.24 -0.52 3.33
N SER A 80 23.35 -0.47 2.58
CA SER A 80 24.76 -0.82 2.87
C SER A 80 25.37 -0.36 4.21
N GLY A 81 25.42 -1.24 5.20
CA GLY A 81 26.27 -1.17 6.39
C GLY A 81 26.51 -2.57 6.95
N ASP A 82 27.36 -2.72 7.98
CA ASP A 82 27.68 -4.02 8.62
C ASP A 82 26.44 -4.76 9.19
N ASP A 83 25.28 -4.10 9.28
CA ASP A 83 23.97 -4.69 9.62
C ASP A 83 23.16 -5.17 8.39
N GLY A 84 23.70 -5.01 7.18
CA GLY A 84 23.08 -5.43 5.91
C GLY A 84 22.99 -6.95 5.73
N GLU A 85 23.42 -7.72 6.73
CA GLU A 85 23.35 -9.17 6.75
C GLU A 85 22.02 -9.70 7.35
N HIS A 86 21.25 -8.88 8.08
CA HIS A 86 19.97 -9.29 8.69
C HIS A 86 18.82 -8.36 8.28
N GLY A 87 17.76 -8.95 7.73
CA GLY A 87 16.53 -8.26 7.36
C GLY A 87 15.79 -7.71 8.60
N SER A 88 15.08 -6.60 8.42
CA SER A 88 14.15 -6.09 9.44
C SER A 88 12.76 -6.65 9.23
N ARG A 89 12.07 -7.03 10.31
CA ARG A 89 10.67 -7.45 10.24
C ARG A 89 9.79 -6.33 9.73
N VAL A 90 8.94 -6.66 8.77
CA VAL A 90 8.03 -5.72 8.14
C VAL A 90 6.59 -6.21 8.19
N PHE A 91 5.67 -5.25 8.20
CA PHE A 91 4.23 -5.45 8.34
C PHE A 91 3.57 -4.54 7.30
N PRO A 92 3.32 -5.04 6.07
CA PRO A 92 2.70 -4.23 5.03
C PRO A 92 1.26 -3.89 5.43
N ASP A 93 0.79 -2.69 5.09
CA ASP A 93 -0.55 -2.26 5.50
C ASP A 93 -1.64 -3.12 4.88
N VAL A 94 -1.56 -3.35 3.56
CA VAL A 94 -2.43 -4.27 2.81
C VAL A 94 -1.60 -5.00 1.76
N ILE A 95 -1.86 -6.30 1.58
CA ILE A 95 -1.30 -7.06 0.47
C ILE A 95 -2.39 -7.74 -0.35
N VAL A 96 -2.12 -7.93 -1.64
CA VAL A 96 -2.89 -8.77 -2.56
C VAL A 96 -1.98 -9.92 -2.97
N HIS A 97 -2.32 -11.15 -2.59
CA HIS A 97 -1.47 -12.32 -2.76
C HIS A 97 -2.26 -13.62 -2.83
N LYS A 98 -1.57 -14.75 -3.00
CA LYS A 98 -2.15 -16.09 -2.84
C LYS A 98 -1.53 -16.76 -1.63
N ARG A 99 -2.33 -16.95 -0.58
CA ARG A 99 -1.87 -17.55 0.69
C ARG A 99 -1.25 -18.93 0.44
N GLY A 100 -0.15 -19.22 1.13
CA GLY A 100 0.58 -20.49 1.01
C GLY A 100 1.38 -20.65 -0.30
N THR A 101 1.56 -19.57 -1.06
CA THR A 101 2.38 -19.55 -2.27
C THR A 101 3.33 -18.35 -2.26
N THR A 102 4.19 -18.22 -3.27
CA THR A 102 5.02 -17.04 -3.50
C THR A 102 4.40 -16.07 -4.51
N ASP A 103 3.12 -16.23 -4.85
CA ASP A 103 2.44 -15.37 -5.81
C ASP A 103 1.94 -14.09 -5.12
N ASN A 104 2.83 -13.08 -5.13
CA ASN A 104 2.64 -11.78 -4.50
C ASN A 104 2.32 -10.72 -5.56
N HIS A 105 1.10 -10.17 -5.55
CA HIS A 105 0.66 -9.25 -6.59
C HIS A 105 0.94 -7.79 -6.25
N ILE A 106 0.36 -7.30 -5.15
CA ILE A 106 0.41 -5.88 -4.77
C ILE A 106 0.71 -5.75 -3.28
N VAL A 107 1.55 -4.79 -2.91
CA VAL A 107 1.72 -4.34 -1.53
C VAL A 107 1.39 -2.85 -1.43
N PHE A 108 0.63 -2.48 -0.41
CA PHE A 108 0.24 -1.10 -0.13
C PHE A 108 0.91 -0.59 1.13
N GLU A 109 1.32 0.68 1.10
CA GLU A 109 1.71 1.47 2.27
C GLU A 109 0.88 2.75 2.29
N LEU A 110 0.19 2.99 3.41
CA LEU A 110 -0.75 4.08 3.62
C LEU A 110 -0.21 5.08 4.63
N LYS A 111 -0.40 6.36 4.34
CA LYS A 111 -0.10 7.45 5.28
C LYS A 111 -1.22 8.48 5.32
N LYS A 112 -1.42 9.11 6.47
CA LYS A 112 -2.22 10.34 6.58
C LYS A 112 -1.37 11.58 6.27
N SER A 113 -1.99 12.63 5.73
CA SER A 113 -1.31 13.87 5.36
C SER A 113 -0.76 14.66 6.56
N ASN A 114 -1.23 14.37 7.77
CA ASN A 114 -0.72 14.97 9.01
C ASN A 114 0.43 14.18 9.64
N ASN A 115 0.86 13.06 9.06
CA ASN A 115 2.08 12.37 9.48
C ASN A 115 3.31 13.16 8.96
N PRO A 116 4.17 13.70 9.86
CA PRO A 116 5.29 14.56 9.49
C PRO A 116 6.51 13.79 8.94
N GLU A 117 6.52 12.45 9.02
CA GLU A 117 7.61 11.63 8.51
C GLU A 117 7.68 11.71 6.98
N SER A 118 8.92 11.73 6.45
CA SER A 118 9.17 11.63 5.01
C SER A 118 8.70 10.29 4.45
N ASP A 119 8.20 10.32 3.22
CA ASP A 119 7.78 9.10 2.50
C ASP A 119 8.98 8.21 2.11
N ASP A 120 10.23 8.72 2.16
CA ASP A 120 11.41 8.04 1.59
C ASP A 120 11.58 6.61 2.12
N ARG A 121 11.38 6.41 3.43
CA ARG A 121 11.44 5.09 4.07
C ARG A 121 10.33 4.16 3.58
N ASP A 122 9.14 4.69 3.31
CA ASP A 122 8.03 3.91 2.75
C ASP A 122 8.32 3.50 1.30
N PHE A 123 8.91 4.40 0.50
CA PHE A 123 9.38 4.06 -0.84
C PHE A 123 10.51 3.01 -0.81
N GLU A 124 11.47 3.12 0.10
CA GLU A 124 12.51 2.10 0.30
C GLU A 124 11.93 0.74 0.69
N LYS A 125 10.96 0.71 1.63
CA LYS A 125 10.22 -0.52 1.97
C LYS A 125 9.50 -1.10 0.76
N LEU A 126 8.74 -0.30 0.02
CA LEU A 126 8.01 -0.73 -1.19
C LEU A 126 8.95 -1.33 -2.23
N ARG A 127 10.10 -0.70 -2.49
CA ARG A 127 11.14 -1.27 -3.36
C ARG A 127 11.67 -2.59 -2.81
N GLY A 128 11.90 -2.68 -1.49
CA GLY A 128 12.32 -3.91 -0.82
C GLY A 128 11.31 -5.05 -0.98
N TYR A 129 10.01 -4.79 -0.79
CA TYR A 129 8.97 -5.80 -1.03
C TYR A 129 9.00 -6.29 -2.48
N CYS A 130 9.15 -5.39 -3.45
CA CYS A 130 9.20 -5.76 -4.86
C CYS A 130 10.47 -6.55 -5.22
N GLN A 131 11.63 -6.09 -4.77
CA GLN A 131 12.94 -6.67 -5.11
C GLN A 131 13.21 -8.00 -4.39
N GLN A 132 12.82 -8.11 -3.12
CA GLN A 132 13.24 -9.20 -2.23
C GLN A 132 12.13 -10.22 -1.97
N LEU A 133 10.86 -9.77 -1.97
CA LEU A 133 9.71 -10.60 -1.61
C LEU A 133 8.77 -10.87 -2.81
N GLY A 134 9.19 -10.48 -4.02
CA GLY A 134 8.51 -10.85 -5.27
C GLY A 134 7.15 -10.19 -5.48
N TYR A 135 6.84 -9.08 -4.79
CA TYR A 135 5.65 -8.29 -5.11
C TYR A 135 5.80 -7.65 -6.49
N ARG A 136 4.82 -7.86 -7.38
CA ARG A 136 4.86 -7.29 -8.74
C ARG A 136 4.69 -5.77 -8.73
N HIS A 137 3.94 -5.24 -7.76
CA HIS A 137 3.63 -3.83 -7.63
C HIS A 137 3.66 -3.38 -6.17
N GLY A 138 4.33 -2.26 -5.89
CA GLY A 138 4.15 -1.48 -4.69
C GLY A 138 3.19 -0.32 -4.96
N VAL A 139 2.40 0.07 -3.97
CA VAL A 139 1.51 1.23 -4.07
C VAL A 139 1.62 2.06 -2.81
N PHE A 140 2.08 3.30 -2.96
CA PHE A 140 2.06 4.29 -1.89
C PHE A 140 0.80 5.15 -1.99
N VAL A 141 0.09 5.35 -0.88
CA VAL A 141 -1.07 6.25 -0.81
C VAL A 141 -1.01 7.14 0.43
N ARG A 142 -0.94 8.45 0.22
CA ARG A 142 -1.09 9.46 1.27
C ARG A 142 -2.45 10.14 1.17
N LEU A 143 -3.25 10.04 2.23
CA LEU A 143 -4.63 10.53 2.30
C LEU A 143 -4.72 11.84 3.08
N GLY A 144 -5.42 12.82 2.51
CA GLY A 144 -5.79 14.07 3.18
C GLY A 144 -6.76 13.83 4.34
N VAL A 145 -6.53 14.48 5.48
CA VAL A 145 -7.34 14.33 6.70
C VAL A 145 -7.74 15.67 7.28
N ARG A 146 -8.70 15.68 8.22
CA ARG A 146 -9.22 16.89 8.91
C ARG A 146 -9.88 17.92 8.00
N VAL A 147 -10.34 17.49 6.83
CA VAL A 147 -11.17 18.27 5.89
C VAL A 147 -12.46 17.50 5.60
N GLN A 148 -13.56 18.20 5.32
CA GLN A 148 -14.86 17.54 5.08
C GLN A 148 -14.87 16.69 3.80
N GLU A 149 -14.11 17.12 2.79
CA GLU A 149 -13.94 16.41 1.52
C GLU A 149 -12.46 15.96 1.41
N PRO A 150 -12.10 14.83 2.04
CA PRO A 150 -10.73 14.30 1.96
C PRO A 150 -10.42 13.86 0.54
N ALA A 151 -9.15 14.00 0.15
CA ALA A 151 -8.66 13.63 -1.16
C ALA A 151 -7.29 12.94 -1.04
N VAL A 152 -6.84 12.30 -2.11
CA VAL A 152 -5.48 11.77 -2.20
C VAL A 152 -4.49 12.93 -2.26
N ALA A 153 -3.62 13.03 -1.26
CA ALA A 153 -2.56 14.03 -1.20
C ALA A 153 -1.35 13.63 -2.07
N ARG A 154 -1.03 12.33 -2.11
CA ARG A 154 -0.01 11.73 -2.99
C ARG A 154 -0.36 10.26 -3.21
N ALA A 155 -0.19 9.75 -4.42
CA ALA A 155 -0.25 8.32 -4.66
C ALA A 155 0.60 7.94 -5.88
N GLU A 156 1.26 6.79 -5.78
CA GLU A 156 2.26 6.36 -6.76
C GLU A 156 2.42 4.83 -6.74
N PHE A 157 2.50 4.22 -7.92
CA PHE A 157 3.02 2.86 -8.05
C PHE A 157 4.55 2.85 -7.95
N VAL A 158 5.06 1.93 -7.16
CA VAL A 158 6.48 1.73 -6.87
C VAL A 158 6.92 0.37 -7.38
N TYR A 159 8.08 0.33 -8.03
CA TYR A 159 8.64 -0.87 -8.62
C TYR A 159 10.03 -1.14 -8.05
N ALA A 160 10.53 -2.34 -8.31
CA ALA A 160 11.92 -2.71 -8.07
C ALA A 160 12.90 -1.74 -8.75
#